data_AF-A0A9E7KGM2-F1
#
_entry.id   AF-A0A9E7KGM2-F1
#
_cell.length_a   1.000
_cell.length_b   1.000
_cell.length_c   1.000
_cell.angle_alpha   90.00
_cell.angle_beta   90.00
_cell.angle_gamma   90.00
#
_symmetry.space_group_name_H-M   'P 1'
#
loop_
_entity.id
_entity.type
_entity.pdbx_description
1 polymer ?
#
loop_
_entity_poly.entity_id
_entity_poly.type
_entity_poly.pdbx_seq_one_letter_code
_entity_poly.pdbx_strand_id
1 'polypeptide(L)'
;MGDIGSSSDENFDAQPSQKPFPEIEAKVSRKTVLVRIHCENRKGVVVKILSEIESINLTITNTNVMPFLGSSINITVIEEEFSMTAKDLVRKLGSALTQLGHA
;
A
#
# COMPACT_ATOMS: atom_id res chain seq x y z
N MET A 1 -45.85 -35.39 7.46
CA MET A 1 -46.27 -33.97 7.44
C MET A 1 -45.62 -33.27 8.63
N GLY A 2 -44.61 -32.42 8.53
CA GLY A 2 -43.70 -32.02 7.45
C GLY A 2 -42.46 -31.39 8.12
N ASP A 3 -41.32 -31.44 7.43
CA ASP A 3 -40.09 -30.74 7.82
C ASP A 3 -40.30 -29.22 7.84
N ILE A 4 -39.72 -28.56 8.83
CA ILE A 4 -39.35 -27.15 8.72
C ILE A 4 -37.89 -27.07 9.16
N GLY A 5 -37.01 -27.12 8.15
CA GLY A 5 -35.62 -26.78 8.33
C GLY A 5 -35.48 -25.32 8.75
N SER A 6 -34.53 -25.08 9.65
CA SER A 6 -33.96 -23.75 9.86
C SER A 6 -32.47 -23.86 9.67
N SER A 7 -32.02 -23.57 8.45
CA SER A 7 -30.60 -23.32 8.15
C SER A 7 -30.23 -22.01 8.80
N SER A 8 -29.44 -22.04 9.87
CA SER A 8 -28.82 -20.84 10.40
C SER A 8 -27.56 -20.61 9.58
N ASP A 9 -27.72 -19.91 8.44
CA ASP A 9 -26.62 -19.42 7.62
C ASP A 9 -25.94 -18.25 8.35
N GLU A 10 -25.22 -18.55 9.42
CA GLU A 10 -24.36 -17.62 10.13
C GLU A 10 -23.02 -17.51 9.38
N ASN A 11 -23.04 -17.03 8.13
CA ASN A 11 -21.81 -16.67 7.42
C ASN A 11 -21.43 -15.22 7.71
N PHE A 12 -21.04 -14.94 8.97
CA PHE A 12 -20.35 -13.72 9.35
C PHE A 12 -18.89 -14.05 9.67
N ASP A 13 -18.14 -14.49 8.67
CA ASP A 13 -16.69 -14.38 8.76
C ASP A 13 -16.11 -14.04 7.38
N ALA A 14 -16.52 -12.87 6.87
CA ALA A 14 -15.59 -12.09 6.07
C ALA A 14 -14.48 -11.63 7.01
N GLN A 15 -13.59 -12.55 7.38
CA GLN A 15 -12.26 -12.23 7.91
C GLN A 15 -11.75 -11.06 7.08
N PRO A 16 -11.30 -9.95 7.68
CA PRO A 16 -10.58 -8.94 6.91
C PRO A 16 -9.36 -9.67 6.37
N SER A 17 -9.41 -10.04 5.09
CA SER A 17 -8.29 -10.63 4.41
C SER A 17 -7.15 -9.65 4.62
N GLN A 18 -6.18 -10.07 5.43
CA GLN A 18 -4.99 -9.28 5.72
C GLN A 18 -4.39 -8.97 4.35
N LYS A 19 -4.55 -7.73 3.89
CA LYS A 19 -4.00 -7.32 2.61
C LYS A 19 -2.50 -7.56 2.70
N PRO A 20 -1.89 -8.20 1.70
CA PRO A 20 -0.47 -8.50 1.75
C PRO A 20 0.31 -7.19 1.86
N PHE A 21 1.24 -7.13 2.81
CA PHE A 21 2.20 -6.04 2.88
C PHE A 21 3.24 -6.16 1.78
N PRO A 22 3.73 -5.03 1.23
CA PRO A 22 3.26 -3.66 1.45
C PRO A 22 1.95 -3.36 0.68
N GLU A 23 1.01 -2.68 1.33
CA GLU A 23 -0.18 -2.13 0.66
C GLU A 23 0.15 -0.74 0.09
N ILE A 24 -0.13 -0.54 -1.20
CA ILE A 24 0.24 0.67 -1.93
C ILE A 24 -1.01 1.30 -2.54
N GLU A 25 -1.27 2.56 -2.20
CA GLU A 25 -2.32 3.38 -2.80
C GLU A 25 -1.67 4.56 -3.53
N ALA A 26 -2.19 4.90 -4.71
CA ALA A 26 -1.77 6.10 -5.45
C ALA A 26 -3.00 6.93 -5.83
N LYS A 27 -2.93 8.25 -5.57
CA LYS A 27 -3.96 9.21 -5.98
C LYS A 27 -3.30 10.28 -6.84
N VAL A 28 -3.83 10.51 -8.03
CA VAL A 28 -3.28 11.50 -8.98
C VAL A 28 -4.24 12.68 -9.07
N SER A 29 -3.71 13.89 -8.97
CA SER A 29 -4.41 15.15 -9.16
C SER A 29 -3.58 16.04 -10.06
N ARG A 30 -4.07 16.31 -11.27
CA ARG A 30 -3.33 17.05 -12.32
C ARG A 30 -1.96 16.42 -12.57
N LYS A 31 -0.88 17.09 -12.17
CA LYS A 31 0.52 16.67 -12.30
C LYS A 31 1.13 16.19 -10.99
N THR A 32 0.29 16.03 -9.96
CA THR A 32 0.72 15.64 -8.62
C THR A 32 0.22 14.25 -8.30
N VAL A 33 1.10 13.40 -7.78
CA VAL A 33 0.71 12.10 -7.24
C VAL A 33 0.95 12.06 -5.74
N LEU A 34 0.00 11.45 -5.03
CA LEU A 34 0.09 11.10 -3.62
C LEU A 34 0.21 9.59 -3.53
N VAL A 35 1.35 9.09 -3.06
CA VAL A 35 1.54 7.65 -2.81
C VAL A 35 1.38 7.41 -1.31
N ARG A 36 0.53 6.45 -0.90
CA ARG A 36 0.47 5.94 0.47
C ARG A 36 0.96 4.50 0.48
N ILE A 37 2.01 4.24 1.25
CA ILE A 37 2.55 2.89 1.42
C ILE A 37 2.36 2.51 2.87
N HIS A 38 1.63 1.43 3.09
CA HIS A 38 1.40 0.81 4.38
C HIS A 38 2.27 -0.47 4.43
N CYS A 39 3.20 -0.54 5.38
CA CYS A 39 4.15 -1.65 5.50
C CYS A 39 4.62 -1.83 6.95
N GLU A 40 5.18 -3.00 7.26
CA GLU A 40 5.82 -3.27 8.55
C GLU A 40 7.04 -2.36 8.81
N ASN A 41 7.12 -1.84 10.03
CA ASN A 41 8.18 -0.99 10.53
C ASN A 41 9.39 -1.84 10.89
N ARG A 42 10.17 -2.16 9.86
CA ARG A 42 11.48 -2.80 9.99
C ARG A 42 12.60 -1.79 9.85
N LYS A 43 13.74 -2.11 10.46
CA LYS A 43 14.92 -1.25 10.37
C LYS A 43 15.29 -1.01 8.90
N GLY A 44 15.40 0.26 8.50
CA GLY A 44 15.78 0.65 7.15
C GLY A 44 14.67 0.59 6.10
N VAL A 45 13.44 0.21 6.47
CA VAL A 45 12.32 0.06 5.52
C VAL A 45 11.97 1.37 4.82
N VAL A 46 12.02 2.50 5.54
CA VAL A 46 11.75 3.83 4.99
C VAL A 46 12.77 4.18 3.92
N VAL A 47 14.07 4.01 4.21
CA VAL A 47 15.15 4.30 3.26
C VAL A 47 14.99 3.46 2.01
N LYS A 48 14.73 2.15 2.17
CA LYS A 48 14.51 1.25 1.04
C LYS A 48 13.33 1.71 0.17
N ILE A 49 12.21 2.08 0.78
CA ILE A 49 11.03 2.55 0.03
C ILE A 49 11.35 3.84 -0.74
N LEU A 50 11.99 4.81 -0.11
CA LEU A 50 12.35 6.07 -0.77
C LEU A 50 13.30 5.83 -1.95
N SER A 51 14.31 4.95 -1.78
CA SER A 51 15.21 4.58 -2.88
C SER A 51 14.49 3.88 -4.05
N GLU A 52 13.51 3.02 -3.78
CA GLU A 52 12.71 2.38 -4.84
C GLU A 52 11.77 3.36 -5.55
N ILE A 53 11.33 4.43 -4.88
CA ILE A 53 10.54 5.49 -5.50
C ILE A 53 11.43 6.33 -6.43
N GLU A 54 12.65 6.65 -6.00
CA GLU A 54 13.62 7.38 -6.83
C GLU A 54 14.11 6.53 -8.03
N SER A 55 14.24 5.21 -7.87
CA SER A 55 14.69 4.30 -8.92
C SER A 55 13.75 4.22 -10.14
N ILE A 56 12.48 4.58 -9.95
CA ILE A 56 11.47 4.62 -11.02
C ILE A 56 11.25 6.03 -11.61
N ASN A 57 12.24 6.93 -11.41
CA ASN A 57 12.28 8.30 -11.92
C ASN A 57 11.24 9.27 -11.33
N LEU A 58 10.73 9.01 -10.12
CA LEU A 58 9.89 9.97 -9.41
C LEU A 58 10.74 10.84 -8.50
N THR A 59 10.44 12.13 -8.47
CA THR A 59 11.07 13.08 -7.54
C THR A 59 10.23 13.21 -6.28
N ILE A 60 10.84 13.02 -5.12
CA ILE A 60 10.17 13.12 -3.82
C ILE A 60 10.22 14.57 -3.33
N THR A 61 9.12 15.30 -3.44
CA THR A 61 9.01 16.68 -2.92
C THR A 61 8.72 16.72 -1.43
N ASN A 62 7.97 15.74 -0.92
CA ASN A 62 7.63 15.64 0.49
C ASN A 62 7.57 14.17 0.92
N THR A 63 7.91 13.91 2.18
CA THR A 63 7.78 12.60 2.82
C THR A 63 7.21 12.78 4.22
N ASN A 64 6.08 12.14 4.50
CA ASN A 64 5.56 11.97 5.85
C ASN A 64 5.67 10.51 6.25
N VAL A 65 6.21 10.23 7.44
CA VAL A 65 6.35 8.89 8.04
C VAL A 65 5.58 8.92 9.35
N MET A 66 4.39 8.32 9.35
CA MET A 66 3.58 8.22 10.56
C MET A 66 3.56 6.78 11.06
N PRO A 67 4.06 6.50 12.29
CA PRO A 67 3.88 5.20 12.91
C PRO A 67 2.39 4.99 13.19
N PHE A 68 1.84 3.90 12.66
CA PHE A 68 0.46 3.47 12.93
C PHE A 68 0.48 2.31 13.95
N LEU A 69 -0.67 2.06 14.58
CA LEU A 69 -0.82 0.95 15.54
C LEU A 69 -0.39 -0.38 14.91
N GLY A 70 0.50 -1.10 15.59
CA GLY A 70 0.88 -2.47 15.18
C GLY A 70 2.10 -2.56 14.25
N SER A 71 2.99 -1.57 14.26
CA SER A 71 4.24 -1.57 13.48
C SER A 71 4.04 -1.19 12.03
N SER A 72 3.14 -0.28 11.70
CA SER A 72 2.99 0.18 10.31
C SER A 72 3.54 1.57 10.06
N ILE A 73 4.06 1.82 8.86
CA ILE A 73 4.46 3.14 8.41
C ILE A 73 3.54 3.55 7.27
N ASN A 74 3.04 4.80 7.30
CA ASN A 74 2.47 5.46 6.12
C ASN A 74 3.51 6.41 5.53
N ILE A 75 3.94 6.17 4.29
CA ILE A 75 4.80 7.07 3.52
C ILE A 75 3.95 7.86 2.55
N THR A 76 4.06 9.19 2.56
CA THR A 76 3.38 10.08 1.60
C THR A 76 4.39 10.76 0.69
N VAL A 77 4.43 10.38 -0.59
CA VAL A 77 5.27 11.06 -1.61
C VAL A 77 4.42 11.96 -2.48
N ILE A 78 4.91 13.19 -2.69
CA ILE A 78 4.39 14.18 -3.63
C ILE A 78 5.43 14.36 -4.72
N GLU A 79 5.04 14.20 -5.98
CA GLU A 79 5.87 14.50 -7.14
C GLU A 79 5.16 15.57 -7.99
N GLU A 80 5.92 16.51 -8.54
CA GLU A 80 5.43 17.48 -9.51
C GLU A 80 5.87 17.03 -10.91
N GLU A 81 4.97 17.06 -11.89
CA GLU A 81 5.16 16.56 -13.27
C GLU A 81 4.97 15.06 -13.50
N PHE A 82 4.17 14.40 -12.67
CA PHE A 82 3.79 13.00 -12.86
C PHE A 82 3.14 12.77 -14.24
N SER A 83 3.75 11.90 -15.05
CA SER A 83 3.31 11.59 -16.44
C SER A 83 2.74 10.18 -16.61
N MET A 84 2.91 9.32 -15.61
CA MET A 84 2.40 7.94 -15.62
C MET A 84 0.94 7.87 -15.16
N THR A 85 0.30 6.70 -15.27
CA THR A 85 -0.99 6.48 -14.61
C THR A 85 -0.81 5.97 -13.18
N ALA A 86 -1.78 6.23 -12.30
CA ALA A 86 -1.79 5.69 -10.94
C ALA A 86 -1.65 4.15 -10.92
N LYS A 87 -2.31 3.48 -11.89
CA LYS A 87 -2.26 2.02 -12.03
C LYS A 87 -0.85 1.53 -12.38
N ASP A 88 -0.14 2.23 -13.26
CA ASP A 88 1.22 1.86 -13.64
C ASP A 88 2.20 2.08 -12.49
N LEU A 89 2.00 3.16 -11.73
CA LEU A 89 2.77 3.45 -10.53
C LEU A 89 2.61 2.37 -9.47
N VAL A 90 1.37 2.01 -9.12
CA VAL A 90 1.11 0.95 -8.13
C VAL A 90 1.72 -0.37 -8.57
N ARG A 91 1.68 -0.70 -9.87
CA ARG A 91 2.35 -1.91 -10.39
C ARG A 91 3.87 -1.84 -10.25
N LYS A 92 4.50 -0.73 -10.67
CA LYS A 92 5.96 -0.58 -10.57
C LYS A 92 6.44 -0.61 -9.12
N LEU A 93 5.81 0.16 -8.24
CA LEU A 93 6.14 0.16 -6.81
C LEU A 93 5.83 -1.18 -6.16
N GLY A 94 4.73 -1.84 -6.54
CA GLY A 94 4.42 -3.19 -6.08
C GLY A 94 5.53 -4.18 -6.42
N SER A 95 6.00 -4.18 -7.67
CA SER A 95 7.11 -5.03 -8.11
C SER A 95 8.45 -4.70 -7.45
N ALA A 96 8.75 -3.42 -7.24
CA ALA A 96 9.96 -2.99 -6.54
C ALA A 96 9.93 -3.39 -5.06
N LEU A 97 8.78 -3.21 -4.41
CA LEU A 97 8.62 -3.40 -2.98
C LEU A 97 8.22 -4.82 -2.58
N THR A 98 7.87 -5.72 -3.51
CA THR A 98 7.68 -7.16 -3.21
C THR A 98 8.90 -7.81 -2.53
N GLN A 99 10.09 -7.23 -2.67
CA GLN A 99 11.30 -7.68 -1.97
C GLN A 99 11.37 -7.26 -0.48
N LEU A 100 10.43 -6.47 0.02
CA LEU A 100 10.36 -6.21 1.45
C LEU A 100 10.01 -7.50 2.20
N GLY A 101 9.16 -8.39 1.69
CA GLY A 101 8.66 -9.55 2.46
C GLY A 101 9.66 -10.67 2.79
N HIS A 102 10.91 -10.61 2.33
CA HIS A 102 11.92 -11.67 2.49
C HIS A 102 13.11 -11.31 3.40
N ALA A 103 13.02 -10.22 4.18
CA ALA A 103 14.11 -9.74 5.03
C ALA A 103 13.79 -9.82 6.53
#